data_AF-A0AAJ3PX91-F1
#
_entry.id   AF-A0AAJ3PX91-F1
#
_cell.length_a   1.000
_cell.length_b   1.000
_cell.length_c   1.000
_cell.angle_alpha   90.00
_cell.angle_beta   90.00
_cell.angle_gamma   90.00
#
_symmetry.space_group_name_H-M   'P 1'
#
loop_
_entity.id
_entity.type
_entity.pdbx_description
1 polymer ?
#
loop_
_entity_poly.entity_id
_entity_poly.type
_entity_poly.pdbx_seq_one_letter_code
_entity_poly.pdbx_strand_id
1 'polypeptide(L)'
;MIEWSFNRSSECSPASAEVGALCLWVSLIRDCPDGRWVWTGDMLNEGGDGIRTPPPIFGIANSRLEAIGDAGRAVCRWIASKPTLISK
;
A
#
# COMPACT_ATOMS: atom_id res chain seq x y z
N MET A 1 10.34 8.48 5.90
CA MET A 1 10.71 7.28 5.11
C MET A 1 9.73 6.19 5.53
N ILE A 2 9.10 5.47 4.59
CA ILE A 2 8.17 4.38 4.92
C ILE A 2 8.99 3.10 5.12
N GLU A 3 8.79 2.41 6.24
CA GLU A 3 9.49 1.17 6.56
C GLU A 3 8.74 -0.03 5.98
N TRP A 4 9.40 -0.77 5.10
CA TRP A 4 8.82 -1.93 4.41
C TRP A 4 9.38 -3.24 4.96
N SER A 5 8.48 -4.16 5.25
CA SER A 5 8.76 -5.54 5.67
C SER A 5 8.59 -6.49 4.48
N PHE A 6 9.65 -7.22 4.13
CA PHE A 6 9.65 -8.26 3.10
C PHE A 6 10.87 -9.18 3.23
N ASN A 7 10.78 -10.39 2.66
CA ASN A 7 11.90 -11.31 2.61
C ASN A 7 12.91 -10.87 1.53
N ARG A 8 14.04 -10.30 1.96
CA ARG A 8 15.09 -9.81 1.04
C ARG A 8 15.75 -10.92 0.22
N SER A 9 15.72 -12.16 0.71
CA SER A 9 16.29 -13.32 0.02
C SER A 9 15.40 -13.86 -1.11
N SER A 10 14.19 -13.33 -1.28
CA SER A 10 13.27 -13.74 -2.34
C SER A 10 12.77 -12.52 -3.11
N GLU A 11 13.08 -12.46 -4.40
CA GLU A 11 12.64 -11.36 -5.28
C GLU A 11 11.12 -11.34 -5.46
N CYS A 12 10.47 -12.50 -5.37
CA CYS A 12 9.03 -12.67 -5.51
C CYS A 12 8.27 -12.51 -4.18
N SER A 13 8.96 -12.22 -3.06
CA SER A 13 8.26 -12.10 -1.79
C SER A 13 7.37 -10.86 -1.80
N PRO A 14 6.15 -10.95 -1.25
CA PRO A 14 5.34 -9.78 -0.99
C PRO A 14 6.06 -8.82 -0.03
N ALA A 15 5.62 -7.57 -0.04
CA ALA A 15 6.07 -6.53 0.88
C ALA A 15 4.89 -5.83 1.51
N SER A 16 5.03 -5.46 2.79
CA SER A 16 4.03 -4.71 3.53
C SER A 16 4.65 -3.55 4.29
N ALA A 17 3.87 -2.52 4.56
CA ALA A 17 4.27 -1.40 5.41
C ALA A 17 3.05 -0.86 6.16
N GLU A 18 3.30 -0.23 7.31
CA GLU A 18 2.29 0.50 8.07
C GLU A 18 2.61 1.99 8.06
N VAL A 19 1.61 2.82 7.81
CA VAL A 19 1.74 4.29 7.73
C VAL A 19 0.56 4.93 8.49
N GLY A 20 0.75 5.13 9.80
CA GLY A 20 -0.34 5.58 10.67
C GLY A 20 -1.46 4.55 10.71
N ALA A 21 -2.68 4.94 10.34
CA ALA A 21 -3.84 4.04 10.29
C ALA A 21 -3.95 3.22 8.98
N LEU A 22 -2.92 3.24 8.11
CA LEU A 22 -2.92 2.57 6.82
C LEU A 22 -1.97 1.38 6.79
N CYS A 23 -2.39 0.32 6.12
CA CYS A 23 -1.55 -0.78 5.68
C CYS A 23 -1.32 -0.70 4.18
N LEU A 24 -0.07 -0.82 3.75
CA LEU A 24 0.28 -1.00 2.35
C LEU A 24 0.65 -2.47 2.13
N TRP A 25 0.24 -3.00 0.98
CA TRP A 25 0.56 -4.35 0.54
C TRP A 25 1.01 -4.34 -0.92
N VAL A 26 2.08 -5.07 -1.21
CA VAL A 26 2.67 -5.25 -2.54
C VAL A 26 2.86 -6.74 -2.76
N SER A 27 2.40 -7.28 -3.89
CA SER A 27 2.54 -8.70 -4.21
C SER A 27 2.71 -8.94 -5.70
N LEU A 28 3.40 -10.03 -6.05
CA LEU A 28 3.49 -10.50 -7.42
C LEU A 28 2.13 -11.07 -7.85
N ILE A 29 1.66 -10.71 -9.04
CA ILE A 29 0.50 -11.34 -9.66
C ILE A 29 0.96 -12.72 -10.16
N ARG A 30 0.54 -13.77 -9.45
CA ARG A 30 0.87 -15.15 -9.83
C ARG A 30 0.34 -15.44 -11.23
N ASP A 31 1.13 -16.20 -11.99
CA ASP A 31 0.81 -16.66 -13.34
C ASP A 31 0.60 -15.54 -14.36
N CYS A 32 0.98 -14.30 -14.03
CA CYS A 32 1.07 -13.21 -15.01
C CYS A 32 2.33 -13.42 -15.88
N PRO A 33 2.20 -13.60 -17.19
CA PRO A 33 3.35 -13.87 -18.08
C PRO A 33 4.37 -12.72 -18.08
N ASP A 34 3.92 -11.50 -17.80
CA ASP A 34 4.76 -10.30 -17.77
C ASP A 34 5.36 -10.01 -16.37
N GLY A 35 5.14 -10.88 -15.38
CA GLY A 35 5.74 -10.72 -14.04
C GLY A 35 5.27 -9.47 -13.28
N ARG A 36 4.00 -9.08 -13.46
CA ARG A 36 3.44 -7.83 -12.90
C ARG A 36 3.24 -7.90 -11.40
N TRP A 37 3.32 -6.73 -10.76
CA TRP A 37 3.12 -6.54 -9.33
C TRP A 37 1.86 -5.73 -9.10
N VAL A 38 1.05 -6.13 -8.11
CA VAL A 38 -0.08 -5.34 -7.63
C VAL A 38 0.30 -4.68 -6.31
N TRP A 39 -0.23 -3.48 -6.09
CA TRP A 39 -0.13 -2.80 -4.81
C TRP A 39 -1.48 -2.22 -4.40
N THR A 40 -1.71 -2.18 -3.09
CA THR A 40 -2.90 -1.60 -2.47
C THR A 40 -2.51 -0.92 -1.17
N GLY A 41 -3.24 0.13 -0.81
CA GLY A 41 -3.26 0.66 0.54
C GLY A 41 -4.68 0.56 1.10
N ASP A 42 -4.78 0.02 2.31
CA ASP A 42 -6.04 -0.13 3.03
C ASP A 42 -5.95 0.50 4.42
N MET A 43 -7.09 0.78 5.06
CA MET A 43 -7.13 1.15 6.46
C MET A 43 -6.93 -0.09 7.34
N LEU A 44 -6.21 0.05 8.44
CA LEU A 44 -6.19 -0.96 9.50
C LEU A 44 -7.63 -1.22 9.97
N ASN A 45 -8.04 -2.49 9.95
CA ASN A 45 -9.32 -2.92 10.50
C ASN A 45 -9.27 -2.83 12.03
N GLU A 46 -9.60 -1.66 12.57
CA GLU A 46 -9.94 -1.53 13.98
C GLU A 46 -11.38 -2.03 14.15
N GLY A 47 -11.52 -3.31 14.53
CA GLY A 47 -12.75 -4.09 14.64
C GLY A 47 -14.04 -3.34 14.98
N GLY A 48 -14.73 -2.87 13.94
CA GLY A 48 -16.09 -2.34 14.04
C GLY A 48 -16.82 -2.56 12.73
N ASP A 49 -18.05 -3.05 12.80
CA ASP A 49 -18.94 -3.47 11.71
C ASP A 49 -19.34 -2.35 10.71
N GLY A 50 -18.63 -1.23 10.70
CA GLY A 50 -18.79 -0.18 9.70
C GLY A 50 -18.00 -0.54 8.46
N ILE A 51 -18.69 -0.66 7.32
CA ILE A 51 -18.08 -0.70 5.99
C ILE A 51 -17.15 0.51 5.86
N ARG A 52 -15.87 0.34 6.19
CA ARG A 52 -14.82 1.34 5.98
C ARG A 52 -14.51 1.25 4.49
N THR A 53 -14.93 2.25 3.72
CA THR A 53 -14.55 2.35 2.32
C THR A 53 -13.02 2.37 2.26
N PRO A 54 -12.38 1.33 1.69
CA PRO A 54 -10.93 1.29 1.61
C PRO A 54 -10.44 2.54 0.88
N PRO A 55 -9.29 3.12 1.27
CA PRO A 55 -8.70 4.21 0.53
C PRO A 55 -8.53 3.77 -0.93
N PRO A 56 -8.90 4.59 -1.91
CA PRO A 56 -8.91 4.19 -3.31
C PRO A 56 -7.49 4.23 -3.91
N ILE A 57 -6.49 3.74 -3.16
CA ILE A 57 -5.09 3.69 -3.61
C ILE A 57 -4.74 2.24 -3.93
N PHE A 58 -4.70 1.94 -5.22
CA PHE A 58 -4.27 0.67 -5.75
C PHE A 58 -3.67 0.86 -7.14
N GLY A 59 -2.88 -0.10 -7.59
CA GLY A 59 -2.30 -0.07 -8.92
C GLY A 59 -1.52 -1.32 -9.27
N ILE A 60 -0.93 -1.30 -10.47
CA ILE A 60 -0.12 -2.39 -11.00
C ILE A 60 1.20 -1.80 -11.50
N ALA A 61 2.32 -2.45 -11.20
CA ALA A 61 3.68 -2.05 -11.60
C ALA A 61 4.41 -3.20 -12.30
N ASN A 62 5.55 -2.90 -12.96
CA ASN A 62 6.40 -3.88 -13.62
C ASN A 62 7.36 -4.59 -12.65
N SER A 63 7.61 -4.01 -11.47
CA SER A 63 8.55 -4.58 -10.50
C SER A 63 8.12 -4.30 -9.06
N ARG A 64 8.67 -5.06 -8.11
CA ARG A 64 8.47 -4.84 -6.67
C ARG A 64 8.87 -3.44 -6.23
N LEU A 65 10.01 -2.94 -6.72
CA LEU A 65 10.52 -1.61 -6.35
C LEU A 65 9.64 -0.49 -6.90
N GLU A 66 9.16 -0.63 -8.14
CA GLU A 66 8.20 0.31 -8.73
C GLU A 66 6.90 0.32 -7.93
N ALA A 67 6.35 -0.85 -7.60
CA ALA A 67 5.15 -0.99 -6.78
C ALA A 67 5.30 -0.38 -5.38
N ILE A 68 6.43 -0.61 -4.70
CA ILE A 68 6.77 0.02 -3.41
C ILE A 68 6.83 1.55 -3.54
N GLY A 69 7.47 2.06 -4.60
CA GLY A 69 7.58 3.49 -4.85
C GLY A 69 6.23 4.15 -5.16
N ASP A 70 5.41 3.51 -5.99
CA ASP A 70 4.06 3.97 -6.33
C ASP A 70 3.13 3.97 -5.13
N ALA A 71 3.09 2.87 -4.36
CA ALA A 71 2.31 2.78 -3.14
C ALA A 71 2.72 3.87 -2.14
N GLY A 72 4.04 4.08 -1.97
CA GLY A 72 4.58 5.14 -1.11
C GLY A 72 4.18 6.55 -1.55
N ARG A 73 4.18 6.83 -2.87
CA ARG A 73 3.71 8.13 -3.39
C ARG A 73 2.21 8.30 -3.23
N ALA A 74 1.43 7.26 -3.50
CA ALA A 74 -0.02 7.28 -3.41
C ALA A 74 -0.48 7.55 -1.97
N VAL A 75 0.13 6.91 -0.98
CA VAL A 75 -0.20 7.15 0.43
C VAL A 75 0.15 8.57 0.86
N CYS A 76 1.33 9.09 0.48
CA CYS A 76 1.72 10.46 0.81
C CYS A 76 0.73 11.48 0.23
N ARG A 77 0.29 11.28 -1.02
CA ARG A 77 -0.72 12.15 -1.66
C ARG A 77 -2.07 12.06 -0.96
N TRP A 78 -2.50 10.85 -0.61
CA TRP A 78 -3.77 10.65 0.08
C TRP A 78 -3.77 11.32 1.46
N ILE A 79 -2.70 11.14 2.26
CA ILE A 79 -2.55 11.79 3.57
C ILE A 79 -2.57 13.31 3.41
N ALA A 80 -1.81 13.85 2.45
CA ALA A 80 -1.77 15.30 2.21
C ALA A 80 -3.10 15.88 1.71
N SER A 81 -3.94 15.06 1.07
CA SER A 81 -5.27 15.48 0.57
C SER A 81 -6.35 15.53 1.65
N LYS A 82 -6.11 14.92 2.83
CA LYS A 82 -7.08 14.98 3.92
C LYS A 82 -6.99 16.34 4.60
N PRO A 83 -8.10 17.08 4.74
CA PRO A 83 -8.09 18.32 5.50
C PRO A 83 -7.71 18.00 6.95
N THR A 84 -6.61 18.59 7.42
CA THR A 84 -6.30 18.63 8.85
C THR A 84 -7.44 19.37 9.51
N LEU A 85 -8.29 18.66 10.27
CA LEU A 85 -9.26 19.30 11.15
C LEU A 85 -8.45 20.07 12.21
N ILE A 86 -8.15 21.33 11.95
CA ILE A 86 -7.66 22.26 12.96
C ILE A 86 -8.87 22.54 13.85
N SER A 87 -8.96 21.86 15.00
CA SER A 87 -9.88 22.27 16.06
C SER A 87 -9.43 23.65 16.55
N LYS A 88 -10.30 24.65 16.37
CA LYS A 88 -10.15 25.96 17.03
C LYS A 88 -10.33 25.82 18.54
#